data_AF-A0A967G9Y6-F1
#
_entry.id   AF-A0A967G9Y6-F1
#
_cell.length_a   1.000
_cell.length_b   1.000
_cell.length_c   1.000
_cell.angle_alpha   90.00
_cell.angle_beta   90.00
_cell.angle_gamma   90.00
#
_symmetry.space_group_name_H-M   'P 1'
#
loop_
_entity.id
_entity.type
_entity.pdbx_description
1 polymer ?
#
loop_
_entity_poly.entity_id
_entity_poly.type
_entity_poly.pdbx_seq_one_letter_code
_entity_poly.pdbx_strand_id
1 'polypeptide(L)'
;MNNGIGKITRVSIGQNDARTGPARRLVLQVATSENVQDLEHMQPAGEDSAPATGDEGIIMQVADDFYVVIAFDDGITPEAQEGEKIIYAHTPGSREAFIKLGVDGEISLGNKTVPAPDDYAVLYNELKREFNELKQKFNTFVDTYSNHLHASSPLGPSVPPSSPGMRSTADITTTKSGYIRIGKEV
;
A
#
# COMPACT_ATOMS: atom_id res chain seq x y z
N MET A 1 12.10 23.03 -30.81
CA MET A 1 12.13 22.42 -29.48
C MET A 1 12.85 21.09 -29.64
N ASN A 2 13.98 20.93 -28.97
CA ASN A 2 14.70 19.66 -28.96
C ASN A 2 14.10 18.79 -27.86
N ASN A 3 13.41 17.72 -28.27
CA ASN A 3 12.89 16.71 -27.37
C ASN A 3 13.74 15.46 -27.52
N GLY A 4 13.99 14.75 -26.42
CA GLY A 4 14.84 13.57 -26.42
C GLY A 4 14.36 12.52 -25.43
N ILE A 5 14.97 11.34 -25.52
CA ILE A 5 14.81 10.25 -24.56
C ILE A 5 16.18 10.00 -23.94
N GLY A 6 16.22 9.76 -22.64
CA GLY A 6 17.46 9.41 -21.95
C GLY A 6 17.22 8.47 -20.78
N LYS A 7 18.23 7.69 -20.45
CA LYS A 7 18.16 6.69 -19.38
C LYS A 7 18.53 7.30 -18.03
N ILE A 8 17.71 7.07 -17.01
CA ILE A 8 17.99 7.53 -15.66
C ILE A 8 19.14 6.69 -15.08
N THR A 9 20.25 7.35 -14.74
CA THR A 9 21.42 6.69 -14.13
C THR A 9 21.53 6.93 -12.64
N ARG A 10 20.93 8.03 -12.13
CA ARG A 10 20.95 8.38 -10.72
C ARG A 10 19.79 9.31 -10.37
N VAL A 11 19.26 9.15 -9.16
CA VAL A 11 18.29 10.07 -8.55
C VAL A 11 18.93 10.73 -7.33
N SER A 12 18.75 12.04 -7.18
CA SER A 12 19.27 12.80 -6.04
C SER A 12 18.37 13.97 -5.68
N ILE A 13 18.54 14.50 -4.46
CA ILE A 13 17.87 15.74 -4.05
C ILE A 13 18.85 16.90 -4.20
N GLY A 14 18.52 17.83 -5.09
CA GLY A 14 19.28 19.05 -5.31
C GLY A 14 18.62 20.27 -4.69
N GLN A 15 19.31 21.40 -4.77
CA GLN A 15 18.77 22.73 -4.46
C GLN A 15 18.76 23.58 -5.73
N ASN A 16 17.80 24.49 -5.84
CA ASN A 16 17.82 25.51 -6.89
C ASN A 16 18.85 26.60 -6.57
N ASP A 17 19.39 27.24 -7.62
CA ASP A 17 20.29 28.39 -7.45
C ASP A 17 19.56 29.55 -6.75
N ALA A 18 20.31 30.31 -5.94
CA ALA A 18 19.90 31.13 -4.80
C ALA A 18 18.88 32.25 -5.05
N ARG A 19 18.33 32.40 -6.26
CA ARG A 19 17.46 33.52 -6.64
C ARG A 19 16.04 33.44 -6.06
N THR A 20 15.57 32.25 -5.67
CA THR A 20 14.21 32.02 -5.15
C THR A 20 14.19 31.43 -3.74
N GLY A 21 15.36 31.29 -3.09
CA GLY A 21 15.52 30.55 -1.84
C GLY A 21 15.78 29.05 -2.08
N PRO A 22 16.23 28.29 -1.06
CA PRO A 22 16.62 26.90 -1.22
C PRO A 22 15.39 25.99 -1.36
N ALA A 23 14.79 25.94 -2.55
CA ALA A 23 13.81 24.92 -2.89
C ALA A 23 14.55 23.60 -3.14
N ARG A 24 14.13 22.53 -2.44
CA ARG A 24 14.59 21.17 -2.71
C ARG A 24 13.87 20.68 -3.96
N ARG A 25 14.62 20.10 -4.90
CA ARG A 25 14.09 19.52 -6.14
C ARG A 25 14.63 18.13 -6.36
N LEU A 26 13.86 17.29 -7.05
CA LEU A 26 14.35 16.01 -7.52
C LEU A 26 15.21 16.23 -8.76
N VAL A 27 16.49 15.85 -8.66
CA VAL A 27 17.47 15.95 -9.73
C VAL A 27 17.81 14.55 -10.23
N LEU A 28 17.62 14.35 -11.52
CA LEU A 28 17.86 13.10 -12.22
C LEU A 28 19.12 13.24 -13.06
N GLN A 29 20.08 12.34 -12.87
CA GLN A 29 21.15 12.19 -13.86
C GLN A 29 20.61 11.34 -15.00
N VAL A 30 20.65 11.90 -16.21
CA VAL A 30 20.09 11.31 -17.42
C VAL A 30 21.20 11.15 -18.45
N ALA A 31 21.37 9.92 -18.93
CA ALA A 31 22.29 9.58 -20.02
C ALA A 31 21.54 9.53 -21.35
N THR A 32 21.95 10.35 -22.31
CA THR A 32 21.47 10.34 -23.69
C THR A 32 22.53 9.70 -24.59
N SER A 33 22.26 9.61 -25.91
CA SER A 33 23.29 9.21 -26.88
C SER A 33 24.43 10.23 -27.02
N GLU A 34 24.22 11.48 -26.59
CA GLU A 34 25.15 12.58 -26.81
C GLU A 34 25.92 12.95 -25.54
N ASN A 35 25.27 12.89 -24.37
CA ASN A 35 25.83 13.36 -23.12
C ASN A 35 25.19 12.72 -21.87
N VAL A 36 25.76 13.04 -20.71
CA VAL A 36 25.16 12.80 -19.40
C VAL A 36 24.94 14.15 -18.73
N GLN A 37 23.73 14.39 -18.23
CA GLN A 37 23.37 15.68 -17.62
C GLN A 37 22.44 15.48 -16.43
N ASP A 38 22.51 16.40 -15.47
CA ASP A 38 21.59 16.47 -14.34
C ASP A 38 20.39 17.35 -14.72
N LEU A 39 19.19 16.78 -14.73
CA LEU A 39 17.93 17.43 -15.11
C LEU A 39 16.95 17.46 -13.94
N GLU A 40 16.09 18.47 -13.92
CA GLU A 40 15.00 18.56 -12.95
C GLU A 40 13.81 17.69 -13.39
N HIS A 41 13.24 16.93 -12.45
CA HIS A 41 11.97 16.25 -12.65
C HIS A 41 10.82 17.20 -12.29
N MET A 42 9.96 17.51 -13.25
CA MET A 42 8.76 18.29 -12.98
C MET A 42 7.65 17.38 -12.42
N GLN A 43 7.19 17.71 -11.22
CA GLN A 43 6.13 16.95 -10.53
C GLN A 43 4.97 17.88 -10.15
N PRO A 44 3.72 17.40 -10.25
CA PRO A 44 2.58 18.10 -9.68
C PRO A 44 2.73 18.30 -8.16
N ALA A 45 2.19 19.40 -7.64
CA ALA A 45 2.17 19.63 -6.21
C ALA A 45 1.37 18.52 -5.50
N GLY A 46 1.96 17.95 -4.44
CA GLY A 46 1.36 16.85 -3.69
C GLY A 46 1.72 15.45 -4.19
N GLU A 47 2.47 15.33 -5.28
CA GLU A 47 3.06 14.07 -5.73
C GLU A 47 4.56 14.02 -5.39
N ASP A 48 5.03 12.89 -4.87
CA ASP A 48 6.44 12.60 -4.59
C ASP A 48 6.76 11.23 -5.18
N SER A 49 7.20 11.23 -6.43
CA SER A 49 7.60 10.05 -7.20
C SER A 49 9.05 10.15 -7.68
N ALA A 50 9.80 9.07 -7.53
CA ALA A 50 11.16 8.97 -8.03
C ALA A 50 11.24 7.81 -9.03
N PRO A 51 11.71 8.04 -10.27
CA PRO A 51 11.95 6.94 -11.20
C PRO A 51 13.04 6.01 -10.67
N ALA A 52 13.02 4.76 -11.08
CA ALA A 52 14.08 3.82 -10.79
C ALA A 52 15.29 4.07 -11.72
N THR A 53 16.49 3.75 -11.25
CA THR A 53 17.65 3.67 -12.13
C THR A 53 17.38 2.65 -13.23
N GLY A 54 17.52 3.07 -14.48
CA GLY A 54 17.24 2.26 -15.65
C GLY A 54 15.98 2.65 -16.42
N ASP A 55 15.06 3.39 -15.79
CA ASP A 55 13.89 3.95 -16.47
C ASP A 55 14.32 4.93 -17.58
N GLU A 56 13.48 5.10 -18.59
CA GLU A 56 13.68 6.07 -19.67
C GLU A 56 12.86 7.33 -19.40
N GLY A 57 13.51 8.49 -19.37
CA GLY A 57 12.86 9.78 -19.19
C GLY A 57 12.62 10.50 -20.51
N ILE A 58 11.44 11.10 -20.66
CA ILE A 58 11.13 12.04 -21.75
C ILE A 58 11.66 13.42 -21.37
N ILE A 59 12.64 13.90 -22.13
CA ILE A 59 13.31 15.18 -21.92
C ILE A 59 12.63 16.25 -22.79
N MET A 60 12.23 17.34 -22.15
CA MET A 60 11.60 18.49 -22.81
C MET A 60 12.40 19.77 -22.54
N GLN A 61 12.68 20.52 -23.60
CA GLN A 61 13.21 21.88 -23.50
C GLN A 61 12.08 22.86 -23.17
N VAL A 62 12.18 23.53 -22.02
CA VAL A 62 11.17 24.50 -21.54
C VAL A 62 11.66 25.96 -21.61
N ALA A 63 12.99 26.17 -21.74
CA ALA A 63 13.61 27.44 -22.09
C ALA A 63 14.94 27.19 -22.83
N ASP A 64 15.57 28.25 -23.37
CA ASP A 64 16.74 28.15 -24.27
C ASP A 64 17.85 27.23 -23.74
N ASP A 65 18.09 27.21 -22.42
CA ASP A 65 19.07 26.34 -21.76
C ASP A 65 18.47 25.55 -20.57
N PHE A 66 17.15 25.36 -20.55
CA PHE A 66 16.48 24.67 -19.44
C PHE A 66 15.70 23.46 -19.96
N TYR A 67 16.13 22.29 -19.50
CA TYR A 67 15.57 21.00 -19.86
C TYR A 67 15.06 20.33 -18.59
N VAL A 68 13.93 19.64 -18.73
CA VAL A 68 13.28 18.91 -17.64
C VAL A 68 12.88 17.52 -18.11
N VAL A 69 12.76 16.60 -17.16
CA VAL A 69 12.11 15.31 -17.39
C VAL A 69 10.65 15.44 -16.98
N ILE A 70 9.73 15.07 -17.87
CA ILE A 70 8.28 15.26 -17.68
C ILE A 70 7.49 13.96 -17.54
N ALA A 71 8.08 12.83 -17.93
CA ALA A 71 7.46 11.52 -17.90
C ALA A 71 8.54 10.44 -17.94
N PHE A 72 8.17 9.22 -17.53
CA PHE A 72 9.04 8.05 -17.56
C PHE A 72 8.37 6.87 -18.25
N ASP A 73 9.19 6.04 -18.87
CA ASP A 73 8.87 4.68 -19.27
C ASP A 73 9.69 3.72 -18.38
N ASP A 74 8.99 2.89 -17.62
CA ASP A 74 9.53 1.88 -16.71
C ASP A 74 9.61 0.48 -17.35
N GLY A 75 9.25 0.38 -18.64
CA GLY A 75 9.17 -0.87 -19.39
C GLY A 75 8.00 -1.76 -19.00
N ILE A 76 7.05 -1.27 -18.18
CA ILE A 76 5.87 -2.02 -17.74
C ILE A 76 4.72 -1.72 -18.70
N THR A 77 4.12 -2.77 -19.26
CA THR A 77 2.95 -2.61 -20.14
C THR A 77 1.78 -2.01 -19.35
N PRO A 78 1.16 -0.91 -19.80
CA PRO A 78 -0.02 -0.36 -19.14
C PRO A 78 -1.21 -1.33 -19.18
N GLU A 79 -1.87 -1.50 -18.03
CA GLU A 79 -3.03 -2.41 -17.88
C GLU A 79 -4.33 -1.69 -17.50
N ALA A 80 -4.25 -0.38 -17.27
CA ALA A 80 -5.42 0.43 -16.98
C ALA A 80 -6.34 0.48 -18.22
N GLN A 81 -7.62 0.19 -18.04
CA GLN A 81 -8.64 0.39 -19.06
C GLN A 81 -9.09 1.87 -19.09
N GLU A 82 -9.91 2.21 -20.08
CA GLU A 82 -10.47 3.56 -20.21
C GLU A 82 -11.21 3.97 -18.92
N GLY A 83 -10.81 5.10 -18.34
CA GLY A 83 -11.38 5.62 -17.10
C GLY A 83 -10.78 5.05 -15.81
N GLU A 84 -9.91 4.04 -15.89
CA GLU A 84 -9.20 3.50 -14.72
C GLU A 84 -7.91 4.28 -14.43
N LYS A 85 -7.45 4.24 -13.17
CA LYS A 85 -6.13 4.77 -12.78
C LYS A 85 -5.38 3.73 -11.97
N ILE A 86 -4.12 3.48 -12.32
CA ILE A 86 -3.22 2.64 -11.53
C ILE A 86 -2.05 3.50 -11.08
N ILE A 87 -1.79 3.50 -9.77
CA ILE A 87 -0.62 4.12 -9.13
C ILE A 87 0.18 3.00 -8.52
N TYR A 88 1.47 2.91 -8.79
CA TYR A 88 2.29 1.82 -8.31
C TYR A 88 3.73 2.23 -8.01
N ALA A 89 4.36 1.44 -7.15
CA ALA A 89 5.80 1.42 -6.99
C ALA A 89 6.36 0.27 -7.86
N HIS A 90 7.53 0.47 -8.46
CA HIS A 90 8.15 -0.51 -9.33
C HIS A 90 9.64 -0.68 -9.07
N THR A 91 10.15 -1.81 -9.54
CA THR A 91 11.54 -2.00 -9.96
C THR A 91 11.57 -2.11 -11.48
N PRO A 92 12.73 -1.96 -12.15
CA PRO A 92 12.78 -2.03 -13.61
C PRO A 92 12.09 -3.29 -14.16
N GLY A 93 11.01 -3.09 -14.91
CA GLY A 93 10.20 -4.16 -15.51
C GLY A 93 9.25 -4.92 -14.56
N SER A 94 9.02 -4.47 -13.32
CA SER A 94 8.08 -5.13 -12.39
C SER A 94 7.40 -4.15 -11.44
N ARG A 95 6.08 -4.26 -11.28
CA ARG A 95 5.37 -3.61 -10.17
C ARG A 95 5.66 -4.35 -8.86
N GLU A 96 5.76 -3.60 -7.77
CA GLU A 96 6.03 -4.14 -6.43
C GLU A 96 4.82 -3.95 -5.51
N ALA A 97 4.14 -2.80 -5.63
CA ALA A 97 2.90 -2.49 -4.93
C ALA A 97 2.05 -1.53 -5.76
N PHE A 98 0.72 -1.65 -5.71
CA PHE A 98 -0.17 -0.80 -6.50
C PHE A 98 -1.49 -0.46 -5.80
N ILE A 99 -2.10 0.61 -6.31
CA ILE A 99 -3.46 1.06 -6.07
C ILE A 99 -4.12 1.20 -7.45
N LYS A 100 -5.13 0.39 -7.74
CA LYS A 100 -5.95 0.51 -8.94
C LYS A 100 -7.34 1.04 -8.55
N LEU A 101 -7.74 2.11 -9.22
CA LEU A 101 -9.05 2.76 -9.12
C LEU A 101 -9.87 2.34 -10.35
N GLY A 102 -10.85 1.46 -10.13
CA GLY A 102 -11.76 0.97 -11.16
C GLY A 102 -12.92 1.92 -11.42
N VAL A 103 -13.48 1.85 -12.63
CA VAL A 103 -14.64 2.67 -13.06
C VAL A 103 -15.96 2.24 -12.41
N ASP A 104 -16.03 1.03 -11.87
CA ASP A 104 -17.15 0.47 -11.13
C ASP A 104 -17.16 0.89 -9.64
N GLY A 105 -16.20 1.73 -9.23
CA GLY A 105 -16.01 2.14 -7.85
C GLY A 105 -15.21 1.14 -7.02
N GLU A 106 -14.68 0.06 -7.61
CA GLU A 106 -13.78 -0.85 -6.91
C GLU A 106 -12.39 -0.23 -6.76
N ILE A 107 -11.84 -0.29 -5.54
CA ILE A 107 -10.43 0.01 -5.27
C ILE A 107 -9.73 -1.32 -5.02
N SER A 108 -8.74 -1.61 -5.86
CA SER A 108 -7.84 -2.75 -5.70
C SER A 108 -6.50 -2.29 -5.17
N LEU A 109 -6.10 -2.81 -4.01
CA LEU A 109 -4.74 -2.64 -3.48
C LEU A 109 -3.96 -3.93 -3.72
N GLY A 110 -2.67 -3.88 -4.00
CA GLY A 110 -1.90 -5.13 -4.19
C GLY A 110 -0.42 -4.95 -3.94
N ASN A 111 0.27 -6.06 -3.71
CA ASN A 111 1.72 -6.13 -3.74
C ASN A 111 2.17 -7.50 -4.26
N LYS A 112 3.43 -7.57 -4.72
CA LYS A 112 4.03 -8.79 -5.28
C LYS A 112 4.27 -9.88 -4.22
N THR A 113 4.36 -9.50 -2.95
CA THR A 113 4.84 -10.34 -1.84
C THR A 113 3.75 -10.99 -1.00
N VAL A 114 2.47 -10.67 -1.18
CA VAL A 114 1.36 -11.31 -0.46
C VAL A 114 0.67 -12.33 -1.37
N PRO A 115 0.96 -13.63 -1.20
CA PRO A 115 0.23 -14.68 -1.88
C PRO A 115 -1.06 -15.01 -1.11
N ALA A 116 -2.18 -15.09 -1.83
CA ALA A 116 -3.43 -15.76 -1.48
C ALA A 116 -4.59 -14.89 -0.93
N PRO A 117 -5.81 -15.48 -0.88
CA PRO A 117 -7.00 -15.05 -1.62
C PRO A 117 -7.75 -13.90 -0.93
N ASP A 118 -8.32 -12.98 -1.71
CA ASP A 118 -9.27 -11.94 -1.26
C ASP A 118 -8.92 -11.34 0.10
N ASP A 119 -7.73 -10.76 0.22
CA ASP A 119 -7.39 -9.99 1.40
C ASP A 119 -8.18 -8.67 1.34
N TYR A 120 -8.80 -8.22 2.43
CA TYR A 120 -9.60 -6.99 2.43
C TYR A 120 -8.76 -5.86 3.02
N ALA A 121 -8.83 -4.68 2.40
CA ALA A 121 -7.81 -3.64 2.47
C ALA A 121 -7.42 -3.09 3.85
N VAL A 122 -8.22 -3.28 4.90
CA VAL A 122 -7.81 -2.85 6.24
C VAL A 122 -8.34 -3.81 7.28
N LEU A 123 -7.41 -4.52 7.91
CA LEU A 123 -7.57 -5.24 9.17
C LEU A 123 -8.71 -6.25 9.26
N TYR A 124 -9.62 -6.44 8.29
CA TYR A 124 -10.76 -7.33 8.52
C TYR A 124 -10.31 -8.76 8.83
N ASN A 125 -9.32 -9.28 8.10
CA ASN A 125 -8.82 -10.63 8.34
C ASN A 125 -8.04 -10.71 9.66
N GLU A 126 -7.21 -9.73 9.99
CA GLU A 126 -6.52 -9.65 11.28
C GLU A 126 -7.50 -9.44 12.45
N LEU A 127 -8.39 -8.46 12.35
CA LEU A 127 -9.50 -8.20 13.27
C LEU A 127 -10.38 -9.44 13.46
N LYS A 128 -10.72 -10.16 12.39
CA LYS A 128 -11.48 -11.41 12.46
C LYS A 128 -10.70 -12.49 13.19
N ARG A 129 -9.39 -12.60 12.93
CA ARG A 129 -8.51 -13.51 13.66
C ARG A 129 -8.48 -13.18 15.16
N GLU A 130 -8.12 -11.95 15.52
CA GLU A 130 -8.03 -11.48 16.91
C GLU A 130 -9.38 -11.55 17.63
N PHE A 131 -10.47 -11.19 16.94
CA PHE A 131 -11.84 -11.29 17.47
C PHE A 131 -12.24 -12.75 17.75
N ASN A 132 -11.92 -13.68 16.84
CA ASN A 132 -12.20 -15.09 17.06
C ASN A 132 -11.36 -15.67 18.20
N GLU A 133 -10.10 -15.24 18.34
CA GLU A 133 -9.25 -15.63 19.47
C GLU A 133 -9.81 -15.11 20.80
N LEU A 134 -10.21 -13.83 20.85
CA LEU A 134 -10.85 -13.24 22.03
C LEU A 134 -12.15 -13.97 22.39
N LYS A 135 -13.01 -14.26 21.39
CA LYS A 135 -14.25 -15.02 21.57
C LYS A 135 -13.99 -16.41 22.13
N GLN A 136 -12.97 -17.10 21.62
CA GLN A 136 -12.58 -18.41 22.13
C GLN A 136 -12.09 -18.32 23.57
N LYS A 137 -11.19 -17.38 23.91
CA LYS A 137 -10.71 -17.17 25.28
C LYS A 137 -11.85 -16.87 26.26
N PHE A 138 -12.79 -16.02 25.86
CA PHE A 138 -13.98 -15.71 26.65
C PHE A 138 -14.85 -16.96 26.90
N ASN A 139 -15.12 -17.74 25.84
CA ASN A 139 -15.91 -18.97 25.97
C ASN A 139 -15.22 -20.00 26.86
N THR A 140 -13.91 -20.16 26.75
CA THR A 140 -13.13 -21.03 27.65
C THR A 140 -13.22 -20.56 29.11
N PHE A 141 -13.17 -19.25 29.36
CA PHE A 141 -13.35 -18.70 30.71
C PHE A 141 -14.75 -18.99 31.25
N VAL A 142 -15.81 -18.76 30.45
CA VAL A 142 -17.20 -19.06 30.83
C VAL A 142 -17.39 -20.55 31.12
N ASP A 143 -16.82 -21.42 30.30
CA ASP A 143 -16.90 -22.87 30.48
C ASP A 143 -16.17 -23.29 31.77
N THR A 144 -15.01 -22.70 32.06
CA THR A 144 -14.25 -22.95 33.30
C THR A 144 -15.01 -22.45 34.53
N TYR A 145 -15.54 -21.23 34.47
CA TYR A 145 -16.34 -20.65 35.55
C TYR A 145 -17.63 -21.46 35.77
N SER A 146 -18.34 -21.86 34.73
CA SER A 146 -19.60 -22.59 34.91
C SER A 146 -19.42 -23.98 35.53
N ASN A 147 -18.23 -24.57 35.39
CA ASN A 147 -17.90 -25.89 35.91
C ASN A 147 -17.02 -25.86 37.17
N HIS A 148 -16.61 -24.68 37.65
CA HIS A 148 -15.83 -24.62 38.89
C HIS A 148 -16.70 -25.01 40.08
N LEU A 149 -16.05 -25.45 41.16
CA LEU A 149 -16.74 -25.87 42.37
C LEU A 149 -16.40 -24.92 43.51
N HIS A 150 -17.42 -24.50 44.24
CA HIS A 150 -17.25 -23.79 45.49
C HIS A 150 -17.20 -24.78 46.64
N ALA A 151 -16.25 -24.60 47.56
CA ALA A 151 -16.25 -25.31 48.83
C ALA A 151 -17.44 -24.81 49.66
N SER A 152 -18.48 -25.64 49.82
CA SER A 152 -19.57 -25.32 50.74
C SER A 152 -19.23 -25.84 52.13
N SER A 153 -18.63 -25.00 53.00
CA SER A 153 -18.23 -25.39 54.37
C SER A 153 -17.17 -26.52 54.42
N PRO A 154 -16.33 -26.64 55.48
CA PRO A 154 -15.26 -27.65 55.53
C PRO A 154 -15.73 -29.12 55.44
N LEU A 155 -17.03 -29.38 55.59
CA LEU A 155 -17.63 -30.72 55.62
C LEU A 155 -18.75 -30.92 54.59
N GLY A 156 -19.07 -29.92 53.75
CA GLY A 156 -20.17 -30.00 52.79
C GLY A 156 -19.72 -30.38 51.38
N PRO A 157 -20.64 -30.92 50.54
CA PRO A 157 -20.33 -31.29 49.17
C PRO A 157 -20.02 -30.05 48.33
N SER A 158 -18.94 -30.09 47.56
CA SER A 158 -18.64 -29.02 46.60
C SER A 158 -19.79 -28.82 45.60
N VAL A 159 -20.24 -27.56 45.45
CA VAL A 159 -21.36 -27.22 44.55
C VAL A 159 -20.90 -26.29 43.42
N PRO A 160 -21.38 -26.47 42.19
CA PRO A 160 -21.12 -25.53 41.10
C PRO A 160 -21.89 -24.21 41.30
N PRO A 161 -21.58 -23.15 40.53
CA PRO A 161 -22.33 -21.90 40.54
C PRO A 161 -23.82 -22.11 40.27
N SER A 162 -24.66 -21.33 40.95
CA SER A 162 -26.11 -21.37 40.79
C SER A 162 -26.61 -20.80 39.46
N SER A 163 -25.77 -20.03 38.76
CA SER A 163 -26.05 -19.53 37.41
C SER A 163 -24.80 -19.71 36.53
N PRO A 164 -24.79 -20.70 35.63
CA PRO A 164 -23.78 -20.80 34.60
C PRO A 164 -23.66 -19.50 33.78
N GLY A 165 -22.45 -19.17 33.34
CA GLY A 165 -22.25 -18.08 32.38
C GLY A 165 -22.73 -18.47 30.98
N MET A 166 -23.03 -17.48 30.13
CA MET A 166 -23.43 -17.71 28.75
C MET A 166 -22.27 -17.46 27.79
N ARG A 167 -22.07 -18.38 26.84
CA ARG A 167 -21.07 -18.25 25.78
C ARG A 167 -21.41 -17.10 24.85
N SER A 168 -20.38 -16.42 24.33
CA SER A 168 -20.55 -15.40 23.30
C SER A 168 -20.78 -16.02 21.93
N THR A 169 -21.81 -15.53 21.24
CA THR A 169 -22.15 -15.83 19.84
C THR A 169 -21.82 -14.65 18.90
N ALA A 170 -21.11 -13.64 19.41
CA ALA A 170 -20.82 -12.44 18.64
C ALA A 170 -20.09 -12.78 17.32
N ASP A 171 -20.48 -12.05 16.26
CA ASP A 171 -19.95 -12.19 14.92
C ASP A 171 -19.72 -10.80 14.31
N ILE A 172 -18.59 -10.65 13.63
CA ILE A 172 -18.20 -9.42 12.93
C ILE A 172 -18.24 -9.61 11.41
N THR A 173 -18.78 -10.71 10.88
CA THR A 173 -18.87 -10.92 9.43
C THR A 173 -19.54 -9.77 8.67
N THR A 174 -20.49 -9.08 9.30
CA THR A 174 -21.19 -7.92 8.74
C THR A 174 -20.35 -6.64 8.68
N THR A 175 -19.20 -6.58 9.37
CA THR A 175 -18.30 -5.41 9.32
C THR A 175 -17.36 -5.44 8.11
N LYS A 176 -17.47 -6.48 7.28
CA LYS A 176 -16.71 -6.62 6.03
C LYS A 176 -17.12 -5.52 5.04
N SER A 177 -16.17 -4.68 4.63
CA SER A 177 -16.40 -3.71 3.54
C SER A 177 -16.38 -4.43 2.19
N GLY A 178 -17.46 -4.31 1.42
CA GLY A 178 -17.53 -4.83 0.04
C GLY A 178 -16.80 -3.96 -0.98
N TYR A 179 -16.42 -2.73 -0.61
CA TYR A 179 -15.97 -1.68 -1.52
C TYR A 179 -14.45 -1.59 -1.68
N ILE A 180 -13.67 -2.28 -0.84
CA ILE A 180 -12.21 -2.23 -0.90
C ILE A 180 -11.65 -3.66 -0.87
N ARG A 181 -11.01 -4.06 -1.97
CA ARG A 181 -10.44 -5.41 -2.15
C ARG A 181 -8.92 -5.30 -2.30
N ILE A 182 -8.18 -6.28 -1.79
CA ILE A 182 -6.76 -6.44 -2.14
C ILE A 182 -6.72 -7.40 -3.32
N GLY A 183 -6.37 -6.87 -4.49
CA GLY A 183 -6.29 -7.60 -5.75
C GLY A 183 -4.91 -8.21 -5.97
N LYS A 184 -4.85 -9.20 -6.87
CA LYS A 184 -3.61 -9.84 -7.32
C LYS A 184 -3.23 -9.32 -8.71
N GLU A 185 -1.94 -9.13 -8.98
CA GLU A 185 -1.42 -9.15 -10.35
C GLU A 185 -1.41 -10.60 -10.86
N VAL A 186 -1.97 -10.84 -12.04
CA VAL A 186 -2.01 -12.17 -12.68
C VAL A 186 -0.75 -12.37 -13.51
#